data_AF-A0A257PQU4-F1
#
_entry.id   AF-A0A257PQU4-F1
#
_cell.length_a   1.000
_cell.length_b   1.000
_cell.length_c   1.000
_cell.angle_alpha   90.00
_cell.angle_beta   90.00
_cell.angle_gamma   90.00
#
_symmetry.space_group_name_H-M   'P 1'
#
loop_
_entity.id
_entity.type
_entity.pdbx_description
1 polymer ?
#
loop_
_entity_poly.entity_id
_entity_poly.type
_entity_poly.pdbx_seq_one_letter_code
_entity_poly.pdbx_strand_id
1 'polypeptide(L)' 'MEFLGDHQQPQGADIDLRNVITSRTGMQIKFVSTSFGGLIPALLTGQYDIILAQLFIKPPRLQEKPAKSSKK' A
#
# COMPACT_ATOMS: atom_id res chain seq x y z
N MET A 1 -5.32 7.17 6.59
CA MET A 1 -5.81 8.17 5.64
C MET A 1 -4.65 9.09 5.33
N GLU A 2 -4.26 9.11 4.07
CA GLU A 2 -3.32 10.03 3.48
C GLU A 2 -4.07 11.19 2.80
N PHE A 3 -3.52 12.39 2.90
CA PHE A 3 -4.01 13.55 2.17
C PHE A 3 -2.84 14.50 1.86
N LEU A 4 -3.07 15.45 0.97
CA LEU A 4 -2.10 16.51 0.70
C LEU A 4 -2.39 17.67 1.63
N GLY A 5 -1.45 17.96 2.53
CA GLY A 5 -1.50 19.18 3.33
C GLY A 5 -0.83 20.35 2.61
N ASP A 6 -0.39 21.35 3.38
CA ASP A 6 0.24 22.54 2.83
C ASP A 6 1.45 22.20 1.95
N HIS A 7 1.64 22.98 0.89
CA HIS A 7 2.71 22.79 -0.09
C HIS A 7 2.74 21.40 -0.75
N GLN A 8 1.59 20.71 -0.84
CA GLN A 8 1.45 19.38 -1.44
C GLN A 8 2.28 18.29 -0.73
N GLN A 9 2.61 18.50 0.55
CA GLN A 9 3.29 17.49 1.33
C GLN A 9 2.29 16.40 1.76
N PRO A 10 2.60 15.10 1.57
CA PRO A 10 1.77 14.03 2.09
C PRO A 10 1.70 14.07 3.61
N GLN A 11 0.48 14.05 4.15
CA GLN A 11 0.19 14.03 5.58
C GLN A 11 -0.86 12.97 5.93
N GLY A 12 -1.03 12.72 7.23
CA GLY A 12 -2.06 11.83 7.76
C GLY A 12 -1.51 10.51 8.32
N ALA A 13 -2.43 9.69 8.86
CA ALA A 13 -2.08 8.52 9.67
C ALA A 13 -1.21 7.49 8.94
N ASP A 14 -1.35 7.36 7.60
CA ASP A 14 -0.54 6.41 6.83
C ASP A 14 0.92 6.89 6.71
N ILE A 15 1.14 8.22 6.67
CA ILE A 15 2.47 8.83 6.66
C ILE A 15 3.16 8.65 8.00
N ASP A 16 2.44 8.84 9.10
CA ASP A 16 2.95 8.61 10.45
C ASP A 16 3.35 7.14 10.64
N LEU A 17 2.49 6.22 10.20
CA LEU A 17 2.78 4.79 10.24
C LEU A 17 4.01 4.43 9.40
N ARG A 18 4.16 5.00 8.20
CA ARG A 18 5.39 4.83 7.39
C ARG A 18 6.63 5.24 8.18
N ASN A 19 6.61 6.40 8.83
CA ASN A 19 7.76 6.92 9.57
C ASN A 19 8.13 5.97 10.72
N VAL A 20 7.13 5.40 11.41
CA VAL A 20 7.35 4.39 12.45
C VAL A 20 7.92 3.09 11.87
N ILE A 21 7.41 2.60 10.73
CA ILE A 21 7.96 1.40 10.09
C ILE A 21 9.41 1.66 9.68
N THR A 22 9.68 2.77 9.00
CA THR A 22 11.03 3.16 8.52
C THR A 22 12.03 3.26 9.68
N SER A 23 11.66 3.91 10.78
CA SER A 23 12.54 4.04 11.95
C SER A 23 12.83 2.71 12.65
N ARG A 24 11.90 1.75 12.58
CA ARG A 24 12.08 0.42 13.21
C ARG A 24 12.80 -0.59 12.32
N THR A 25 12.62 -0.52 11.00
CA THR A 25 13.15 -1.53 10.07
C THR A 25 14.37 -1.04 9.29
N GLY A 26 14.62 0.27 9.23
CA GLY A 26 15.64 0.86 8.36
C GLY A 26 15.30 0.81 6.87
N MET A 27 14.10 0.34 6.50
CA MET A 27 13.67 0.25 5.10
C MET A 27 13.26 1.61 4.55
N GLN A 28 13.64 1.90 3.31
CA GLN A 28 13.15 3.08 2.59
C GLN A 28 11.78 2.78 1.98
N ILE A 29 10.75 3.51 2.40
CA ILE A 29 9.39 3.33 1.89
C ILE A 29 9.05 4.47 0.93
N LYS A 30 8.72 4.11 -0.31
CA LYS A 30 8.20 5.02 -1.34
C LYS A 30 6.68 4.95 -1.38
N PHE A 31 6.01 6.08 -1.14
CA PHE A 31 4.57 6.17 -1.35
C PHE A 31 4.25 6.29 -2.85
N VAL A 32 3.28 5.50 -3.29
CA VAL A 32 2.68 5.58 -4.62
C VAL A 32 1.18 5.71 -4.43
N SER A 33 0.60 6.80 -4.93
CA SER A 33 -0.85 6.97 -4.96
C SER A 33 -1.42 6.25 -6.19
N THR A 34 -2.48 5.47 -5.98
CA THR A 34 -3.21 4.76 -7.04
C THR A 34 -4.69 4.72 -6.73
N SER A 35 -5.50 4.33 -7.71
CA SER A 35 -6.93 4.14 -7.51
C SER A 35 -7.21 3.05 -6.45
N PHE A 36 -8.18 3.29 -5.56
CA PHE A 36 -8.53 2.35 -4.49
C PHE A 36 -8.92 0.95 -5.02
N GLY A 37 -9.62 0.89 -6.16
CA GLY A 37 -10.02 -0.37 -6.80
C GLY A 37 -8.84 -1.19 -7.32
N GLY A 38 -7.71 -0.55 -7.62
CA GLY A 38 -6.51 -1.18 -8.15
C GLY A 38 -5.53 -1.71 -7.10
N LEU A 39 -5.74 -1.42 -5.81
CA LEU A 39 -4.78 -1.75 -4.74
C LEU A 39 -4.48 -3.25 -4.66
N ILE A 40 -5.51 -4.09 -4.56
CA ILE A 40 -5.33 -5.55 -4.42
C ILE A 40 -4.73 -6.17 -5.68
N PRO A 41 -5.24 -5.92 -6.90
CA PRO A 41 -4.61 -6.45 -8.12
C PRO A 41 -3.15 -6.03 -8.29
N ALA A 42 -2.80 -4.78 -7.95
CA ALA A 42 -1.43 -4.30 -8.07
C ALA A 42 -0.48 -4.98 -7.08
N LEU A 43 -0.92 -5.20 -5.84
CA LEU A 43 -0.18 -5.99 -4.84
C LEU A 43 0.04 -7.44 -5.34
N LEU A 44 -1.03 -8.10 -5.83
CA LEU A 44 -0.95 -9.49 -6.29
C LEU A 44 -0.06 -9.68 -7.54
N THR A 45 0.14 -8.63 -8.32
CA THR A 45 1.03 -8.64 -9.50
C THR A 45 2.47 -8.22 -9.19
N GLY A 46 2.76 -7.89 -7.92
CA GLY A 46 4.10 -7.49 -7.48
C GLY A 46 4.49 -6.07 -7.88
N GLN A 47 3.53 -5.21 -8.23
CA GLN A 47 3.82 -3.79 -8.51
C GLN A 47 4.15 -3.01 -7.24
N TYR A 48 3.62 -3.45 -6.09
CA TYR A 48 3.86 -2.89 -4.77
C TYR A 48 4.01 -4.02 -3.76
N ASP A 49 4.71 -3.75 -2.67
CA ASP A 49 4.95 -4.74 -1.61
C ASP A 49 3.94 -4.65 -0.46
N ILE A 50 3.35 -3.47 -0.24
CA ILE A 50 2.50 -3.17 0.92
C ILE A 50 1.33 -2.27 0.50
N ILE A 51 0.15 -2.50 1.07
CA ILE A 51 -1.01 -1.59 0.99
C ILE A 51 -1.17 -0.88 2.35
N LEU A 52 -1.08 0.46 2.35
CA LEU A 52 -1.40 1.33 3.49
C LEU A 52 -2.48 2.33 3.06
N ALA A 53 -3.76 1.92 3.10
CA ALA A 53 -4.86 2.70 2.53
C ALA A 53 -6.21 2.43 3.23
N GLN A 54 -6.21 2.29 4.56
CA GLN A 54 -7.41 1.98 5.37
C GLN A 54 -8.28 0.83 4.80
N LEU A 55 -7.61 -0.18 4.23
CA LEU A 55 -8.27 -1.30 3.60
C LEU A 55 -8.83 -2.23 4.68
N PHE A 56 -10.13 -2.16 4.94
CA PHE A 56 -10.78 -3.05 5.91
C PHE A 56 -10.54 -4.52 5.60
N ILE A 57 -10.31 -5.30 6.65
CA ILE A 57 -10.25 -6.75 6.57
C ILE A 57 -11.65 -7.25 6.19
N LYS A 58 -11.74 -7.96 5.06
CA LYS A 58 -12.96 -8.64 4.59
C LYS A 58 -12.59 -10.07 4.22
N PRO A 59 -13.45 -11.07 4.46
CA PRO A 59 -13.12 -12.47 4.19
C PRO A 59 -12.56 -12.74 2.77
N PRO A 60 -13.09 -12.13 1.69
CA PRO A 60 -12.53 -12.34 0.35
C PRO A 60 -11.10 -11.81 0.14
N ARG A 61 -10.64 -10.86 0.97
CA ARG A 61 -9.30 -10.24 0.87
C ARG A 61 -8.21 -11.01 1.61
N LEU A 62 -8.62 -11.94 2.48
CA LEU A 62 -7.72 -12.85 3.20
C LEU A 62 -7.39 -14.09 2.36
N GLN A 63 -8.08 -14.28 1.25
CA GLN A 63 -7.83 -15.40 0.35
C GLN A 63 -6.67 -15.03 -0.58
N GLU A 64 -5.54 -15.71 -0.42
CA GLU A 64 -4.46 -15.68 -1.42
C GLU A 64 -4.95 -16.33 -2.71
N LYS A 65 -5.29 -15.52 -3.71
CA LYS A 65 -5.44 -16.00 -5.09
C LYS A 65 -4.21 -15.51 -5.85
N PRO A 66 -3.24 -16.39 -6.13
CA PRO A 66 -2.04 -15.99 -6.83
C PRO A 66 -2.36 -15.47 -8.23
N ALA A 67 -1.56 -14.51 -8.70
CA ALA A 67 -1.52 -14.16 -10.10
C ALA A 67 -1.34 -15.45 -10.92
N LYS A 68 -2.18 -15.66 -11.94
CA LYS A 68 -1.95 -16.70 -12.94
C LYS A 68 -0.52 -16.50 -13.43
N SER A 69 0.36 -17.45 -13.10
CA SER A 69 1.72 -17.52 -13.64
C SER A 69 1.60 -17.39 -15.15
N SER A 70 2.02 -16.24 -15.67
CA SER A 70 2.24 -16.07 -17.09
C SER A 70 3.44 -16.95 -17.42
N LYS A 71 3.17 -18.16 -17.93
CA LYS A 71 4.15 -18.89 -18.73
C LYS A 71 4.61 -17.96 -19.85
N LYS A 72 5.86 -17.51 -19.77
CA LYS A 72 6.79 -17.40 -20.90
C LYS A 72 8.20 -17.16 -20.39
#